data_AF-A0A497G7M9-F1
#
_entry.id   AF-A0A497G7M9-F1
#
_cell.length_a   1.000
_cell.length_b   1.000
_cell.length_c   1.000
_cell.angle_alpha   90.00
_cell.angle_beta   90.00
_cell.angle_gamma   90.00
#
_symmetry.space_group_name_H-M   'P 1'
#
loop_
_entity.id
_entity.type
_entity.pdbx_description
1 polymer ?
#
loop_
_entity_poly.entity_id
_entity_poly.type
_entity_poly.pdbx_seq_one_letter_code
_entity_poly.pdbx_strand_id
1 'polypeptide(L)'
;AYAALRAIVVAEGKGLRAKLASSWRGVAWAVTTLGIAAAGAGGLAAFWLIPLFKTNYIYHSLPTIKWILGPGGFTRFLSSLGMLQGALFLMSIFIAALTPSRSSRLVPLTAVSAAVVMWLVSALSPYDGCIGLRLIYSALLFLLASAFSAQPSPLLIGSASSLLLFMATGPASYKFQFFNWTVDVGRIIPFSSDYAYYKFAGLARYLIFAAAAVGFSTPLRRAYESLKEVRGAVAQVGWVAIGFIIMLFTALFIMPHLQETDLYYPYAGELHFKLDTDYPMIESLRRVMEWVAANASDNTYVLYQDTLWKLGDWRRLPVSHYFYLSSMLTGKPQVGGGYGTRYITHPLANTETDYLLGQPIPWLARHPERLYHVAGELGITYFVLFDKALVSAMRARPDLFEEVFVEPPFHVFRTKSFNPIVSIEEGVIEEVEIRPNEIVVKYSAPSDATVYVRQVEYPGWHAWVDGREVRVSRYYPNIPSFVLVPGDGTLTNYKIPFIRIDVPGGEHVLKLRYRLSTVGDTITLISAVALAALIVLSYLMQRVIRGAELLRSGHEAQDRRPNSASALPNLC
;
A
#
# COMPACT_ATOMS: atom_id res chain seq x y z
N ALA A 1 -31.50 61.04 -19.32
CA ALA A 1 -30.16 60.63 -18.83
C ALA A 1 -30.22 59.81 -17.53
N TYR A 2 -30.76 60.34 -16.44
CA TYR A 2 -30.79 59.65 -15.12
C TYR A 2 -31.56 58.31 -15.12
N ALA A 3 -32.70 58.22 -15.81
CA ALA A 3 -33.48 56.98 -15.93
C ALA A 3 -32.74 55.87 -16.71
N ALA A 4 -31.97 56.25 -17.74
CA ALA A 4 -31.17 55.30 -18.53
C ALA A 4 -29.97 54.77 -17.73
N LEU A 5 -29.30 55.64 -16.96
CA LEU A 5 -28.21 55.25 -16.07
C LEU A 5 -28.70 54.30 -14.95
N ARG A 6 -29.88 54.58 -14.37
CA ARG A 6 -30.50 53.72 -13.36
C ARG A 6 -30.89 52.35 -13.92
N ALA A 7 -31.38 52.29 -15.17
CA ALA A 7 -31.70 51.03 -15.84
C ALA A 7 -30.44 50.18 -16.13
N ILE A 8 -29.33 50.83 -16.54
CA ILE A 8 -28.04 50.16 -16.78
C ILE A 8 -27.46 49.63 -15.46
N VAL A 9 -27.46 50.42 -14.38
CA VAL A 9 -26.95 50.00 -13.06
C VAL A 9 -27.79 48.87 -12.46
N VAL A 10 -29.12 48.87 -12.66
CA VAL A 10 -30.00 47.78 -12.20
C VAL A 10 -29.84 46.51 -13.07
N ALA A 11 -29.63 46.67 -14.38
CA ALA A 11 -29.36 45.55 -15.28
C ALA A 11 -27.99 44.91 -15.02
N GLU A 12 -26.94 45.71 -14.81
CA GLU A 12 -25.63 45.24 -14.41
C GLU A 12 -25.64 44.64 -13.00
N GLY A 13 -26.34 45.24 -12.04
CA GLY A 13 -26.48 44.70 -10.68
C GLY A 13 -27.23 43.36 -10.64
N LYS A 14 -28.25 43.18 -11.49
CA LYS A 14 -28.94 41.88 -11.68
C LYS A 14 -28.03 40.88 -12.42
N GLY A 15 -27.29 41.31 -13.43
CA GLY A 15 -26.33 40.49 -14.16
C GLY A 15 -25.15 40.03 -13.30
N LEU A 16 -24.65 40.90 -12.42
CA LEU A 16 -23.58 40.61 -11.48
C LEU A 16 -24.08 39.67 -10.37
N ARG A 17 -25.29 39.87 -9.83
CA ARG A 17 -25.92 38.92 -8.90
C ARG A 17 -26.19 37.57 -9.54
N ALA A 18 -26.65 37.52 -10.79
CA ALA A 18 -26.87 36.27 -11.51
C ALA A 18 -25.54 35.54 -11.81
N LYS A 19 -24.49 36.28 -12.22
CA LYS A 19 -23.13 35.74 -12.37
C LYS A 19 -22.60 35.24 -11.03
N LEU A 20 -22.66 36.03 -9.96
CA LEU A 20 -22.25 35.63 -8.61
C LEU A 20 -23.05 34.44 -8.09
N ALA A 21 -24.36 34.36 -8.32
CA ALA A 21 -25.18 33.21 -7.93
C ALA A 21 -24.85 31.95 -8.74
N SER A 22 -24.56 32.10 -10.04
CA SER A 22 -24.09 31.00 -10.89
C SER A 22 -22.68 30.53 -10.52
N SER A 23 -21.78 31.46 -10.18
CA SER A 23 -20.44 31.21 -9.68
C SER A 23 -20.49 30.59 -8.29
N TRP A 24 -21.39 31.03 -7.41
CA TRP A 24 -21.60 30.46 -6.09
C TRP A 24 -22.13 29.03 -6.16
N ARG A 25 -23.05 28.74 -7.08
CA ARG A 25 -23.47 27.35 -7.36
C ARG A 25 -22.30 26.51 -7.88
N GLY A 26 -21.45 27.06 -8.74
CA GLY A 26 -20.22 26.41 -9.21
C GLY A 26 -19.19 26.18 -8.09
N VAL A 27 -19.00 27.14 -7.20
CA VAL A 27 -18.12 27.06 -6.03
C VAL A 27 -18.67 26.08 -5.00
N ALA A 28 -19.95 26.15 -4.65
CA ALA A 28 -20.60 25.21 -3.75
C ALA A 28 -20.56 23.77 -4.30
N TRP A 29 -20.75 23.60 -5.60
CA TRP A 29 -20.57 22.32 -6.27
C TRP A 29 -19.12 21.82 -6.19
N ALA A 30 -18.15 22.68 -6.52
CA ALA A 30 -16.72 22.35 -6.42
C ALA A 30 -16.30 22.00 -4.98
N VAL A 31 -16.76 22.75 -3.98
CA VAL A 31 -16.53 22.49 -2.54
C VAL A 31 -17.17 21.18 -2.12
N THR A 32 -18.41 20.89 -2.56
CA THR A 32 -19.09 19.63 -2.26
C THR A 32 -18.37 18.45 -2.90
N THR A 33 -17.91 18.59 -4.14
CA THR A 33 -17.26 17.51 -4.89
C THR A 33 -15.83 17.27 -4.39
N LEU A 34 -15.12 18.34 -3.99
CA LEU A 34 -13.86 18.27 -3.27
C LEU A 34 -14.03 17.59 -1.91
N GLY A 35 -15.11 17.91 -1.20
CA GLY A 35 -15.50 17.24 0.05
C GLY A 35 -15.74 15.75 -0.15
N ILE A 36 -16.42 15.34 -1.24
CA ILE A 36 -16.63 13.93 -1.60
C ILE A 36 -15.31 13.24 -1.95
N ALA A 37 -14.44 13.88 -2.73
CA ALA A 37 -13.13 13.32 -3.10
C ALA A 37 -12.21 13.16 -1.88
N ALA A 38 -12.18 14.17 -1.00
CA ALA A 38 -11.44 14.14 0.25
C ALA A 38 -12.01 13.09 1.23
N ALA A 39 -13.34 12.99 1.33
CA ALA A 39 -14.01 11.97 2.15
C ALA A 39 -13.77 10.56 1.61
N GLY A 40 -13.75 10.37 0.29
CA GLY A 40 -13.43 9.09 -0.35
C GLY A 40 -11.98 8.68 -0.11
N ALA A 41 -11.03 9.60 -0.28
CA ALA A 41 -9.61 9.34 -0.02
C ALA A 41 -9.34 9.07 1.47
N GLY A 42 -9.91 9.89 2.36
CA GLY A 42 -9.80 9.71 3.81
C GLY A 42 -10.49 8.43 4.28
N GLY A 43 -11.64 8.12 3.70
CA GLY A 43 -12.39 6.90 3.96
C GLY A 43 -11.65 5.64 3.52
N LEU A 44 -11.05 5.63 2.33
CA LEU A 44 -10.18 4.54 1.86
C LEU A 44 -8.90 4.38 2.67
N ALA A 45 -8.42 5.45 3.32
CA ALA A 45 -7.25 5.40 4.19
C ALA A 45 -7.60 5.03 5.66
N ALA A 46 -8.89 4.97 6.02
CA ALA A 46 -9.32 4.82 7.40
C ALA A 46 -8.88 3.49 8.04
N PHE A 47 -8.81 2.39 7.26
CA PHE A 47 -8.34 1.08 7.74
C PHE A 47 -6.91 1.14 8.26
N TRP A 48 -6.11 2.11 7.81
CA TRP A 48 -4.74 2.28 8.26
C TRP A 48 -4.60 3.41 9.27
N LEU A 49 -5.27 4.54 9.03
CA LEU A 49 -5.18 5.73 9.88
C LEU A 49 -5.76 5.49 11.27
N ILE A 50 -6.93 4.86 11.37
CA ILE A 50 -7.62 4.71 12.66
C ILE A 50 -6.88 3.75 13.58
N PRO A 51 -6.49 2.53 13.16
CA PRO A 51 -5.65 1.69 14.01
C PRO A 51 -4.35 2.40 14.38
N LEU A 52 -3.69 3.06 13.42
CA LEU A 52 -2.44 3.75 13.73
C LEU A 52 -2.64 4.82 14.81
N PHE A 53 -3.63 5.71 14.70
CA PHE A 53 -3.88 6.72 15.73
C PHE A 53 -4.22 6.10 17.10
N LYS A 54 -4.98 5.00 17.13
CA LYS A 54 -5.31 4.29 18.38
C LYS A 54 -4.10 3.65 19.05
N THR A 55 -3.17 3.14 18.24
CA THR A 55 -1.97 2.45 18.75
C THR A 55 -0.80 3.41 18.95
N ASN A 56 -0.74 4.52 18.23
CA ASN A 56 0.44 5.39 18.20
C ASN A 56 0.81 5.90 19.59
N TYR A 57 -0.14 6.25 20.46
CA TYR A 57 0.17 6.72 21.81
C TYR A 57 0.78 5.63 22.72
N ILE A 58 0.30 4.40 22.61
CA ILE A 58 0.71 3.28 23.48
C ILE A 58 2.06 2.71 23.01
N TYR A 59 2.28 2.72 21.70
CA TYR A 59 3.48 2.19 21.04
C TYR A 59 4.38 3.31 20.51
N HIS A 60 4.17 4.55 20.96
CA HIS A 60 4.91 5.74 20.51
C HIS A 60 6.39 5.65 20.87
N SER A 61 6.68 4.93 21.96
CA SER A 61 8.02 4.60 22.39
C SER A 61 8.69 3.62 21.43
N LEU A 62 7.92 2.73 20.76
CA LEU A 62 8.49 1.81 19.78
C LEU A 62 9.00 2.62 18.59
N PRO A 63 10.31 2.63 18.31
CA PRO A 63 10.84 3.42 17.22
C PRO A 63 10.39 2.72 15.95
N THR A 64 9.42 3.30 15.26
CA THR A 64 8.95 2.77 13.99
C THR A 64 9.74 3.45 12.88
N ILE A 65 10.08 2.68 11.85
CA ILE A 65 10.74 3.23 10.66
C ILE A 65 9.80 4.27 10.03
N LYS A 66 10.21 5.53 10.06
CA LYS A 66 9.52 6.64 9.40
C LYS A 66 9.90 6.67 7.92
N TRP A 67 8.90 6.58 7.03
CA TRP A 67 9.11 6.71 5.58
C TRP A 67 8.75 8.13 5.14
N ILE A 68 9.69 9.05 5.34
CA ILE A 68 9.59 10.43 4.85
C ILE A 68 10.43 10.53 3.58
N LEU A 69 9.80 10.26 2.43
CA LEU A 69 10.47 10.40 1.14
C LEU A 69 10.49 11.83 0.61
N GLY A 70 9.69 12.71 1.24
CA GLY A 70 9.53 14.09 0.79
C GLY A 70 9.06 14.16 -0.67
N PRO A 71 9.47 15.21 -1.40
CA PRO A 71 9.11 15.37 -2.81
C PRO A 71 9.56 14.23 -3.73
N GLY A 72 10.67 13.55 -3.40
CA GLY A 72 11.17 12.40 -4.16
C GLY A 72 10.24 11.18 -4.17
N GLY A 73 9.24 11.15 -3.27
CA GLY A 73 8.17 10.15 -3.32
C GLY A 73 7.40 10.18 -4.65
N PHE A 74 7.14 11.36 -5.21
CA PHE A 74 6.38 11.48 -6.45
C PHE A 74 7.12 10.90 -7.66
N THR A 75 8.43 11.11 -7.77
CA THR A 75 9.24 10.53 -8.86
C THR A 75 9.35 9.02 -8.73
N ARG A 76 9.49 8.49 -7.51
CA ARG A 76 9.48 7.04 -7.25
C ARG A 76 8.13 6.41 -7.57
N PHE A 77 7.04 7.14 -7.34
CA PHE A 77 5.71 6.70 -7.73
C PHE A 77 5.60 6.55 -9.25
N LEU A 78 5.99 7.57 -10.01
CA LEU A 78 5.93 7.53 -11.47
C LEU A 78 6.80 6.42 -12.07
N SER A 79 8.02 6.23 -11.55
CA SER A 79 8.89 5.14 -12.01
C SER A 79 8.31 3.75 -11.72
N SER A 80 7.42 3.62 -10.72
CA SER A 80 6.78 2.35 -10.37
C SER A 80 5.60 1.97 -11.27
N LEU A 81 4.98 2.91 -11.99
CA LEU A 81 3.75 2.64 -12.74
C LEU A 81 3.98 1.78 -13.99
N GLY A 82 5.18 1.80 -14.58
CA GLY A 82 5.43 1.22 -15.89
C GLY A 82 4.85 2.09 -17.02
N MET A 83 5.50 2.07 -18.19
CA MET A 83 5.14 2.98 -19.29
C MET A 83 3.72 2.69 -19.83
N LEU A 84 3.33 1.41 -19.96
CA LEU A 84 2.02 1.07 -20.48
C LEU A 84 0.89 1.55 -19.56
N GLN A 85 0.96 1.27 -18.25
CA GLN A 85 -0.08 1.66 -17.31
C GLN A 85 -0.20 3.19 -17.24
N GLY A 86 0.92 3.91 -17.31
CA GLY A 86 0.92 5.36 -17.48
C GLY A 86 0.18 5.81 -18.74
N ALA A 87 0.48 5.20 -19.89
CA ALA A 87 -0.18 5.51 -21.16
C ALA A 87 -1.69 5.19 -21.14
N LEU A 88 -2.08 4.04 -20.60
CA LEU A 88 -3.48 3.62 -20.46
C LEU A 88 -4.25 4.54 -19.50
N PHE A 89 -3.62 4.97 -18.40
CA PHE A 89 -4.18 5.97 -17.51
C PHE A 89 -4.42 7.30 -18.22
N LEU A 90 -3.41 7.84 -18.92
CA LEU A 90 -3.56 9.06 -19.70
C LEU A 90 -4.67 8.92 -20.75
N MET A 91 -4.70 7.79 -21.46
CA MET A 91 -5.77 7.49 -22.42
C MET A 91 -7.16 7.53 -21.76
N SER A 92 -7.31 6.97 -20.55
CA SER A 92 -8.59 6.98 -19.83
C SER A 92 -9.09 8.40 -19.50
N ILE A 93 -8.22 9.29 -19.02
CA ILE A 93 -8.58 10.67 -18.65
C ILE A 93 -8.83 11.53 -19.88
N PHE A 94 -8.10 11.32 -20.97
CA PHE A 94 -8.33 12.04 -22.23
C PHE A 94 -9.61 11.57 -22.93
N ILE A 95 -9.93 10.26 -22.94
CA ILE A 95 -11.21 9.76 -23.45
C ILE A 95 -12.38 10.36 -22.66
N ALA A 96 -12.25 10.43 -21.34
CA ALA A 96 -13.24 11.07 -20.48
C ALA A 96 -13.41 12.56 -20.81
N ALA A 97 -12.31 13.30 -20.99
CA ALA A 97 -12.36 14.71 -21.35
C ALA A 97 -12.98 14.97 -22.73
N LEU A 98 -12.75 14.07 -23.69
CA LEU A 98 -13.29 14.16 -25.05
C LEU A 98 -14.78 13.77 -25.16
N THR A 99 -15.37 13.27 -24.07
CA THR A 99 -16.79 12.86 -24.02
C THR A 99 -17.55 13.82 -23.09
N PRO A 100 -17.94 15.01 -23.57
CA PRO A 100 -18.47 16.06 -22.69
C PRO A 100 -19.94 15.78 -22.32
N SER A 101 -20.35 16.21 -21.13
CA SER A 101 -21.77 16.21 -20.71
C SER A 101 -22.53 17.47 -21.14
N ARG A 102 -21.80 18.51 -21.59
CA ARG A 102 -22.31 19.80 -22.06
C ARG A 102 -21.74 20.13 -23.45
N SER A 103 -22.25 21.16 -24.10
CA SER A 103 -21.91 21.48 -25.51
C SER A 103 -20.44 21.80 -25.79
N SER A 104 -19.60 22.10 -24.78
CA SER A 104 -18.18 22.46 -24.99
C SER A 104 -17.20 21.40 -24.50
N ARG A 105 -16.44 20.83 -25.44
CA ARG A 105 -15.32 19.88 -25.20
C ARG A 105 -14.03 20.56 -24.72
N LEU A 106 -13.91 21.87 -24.92
CA LEU A 106 -12.67 22.60 -24.69
C LEU A 106 -12.35 22.74 -23.19
N VAL A 107 -13.37 22.95 -22.36
CA VAL A 107 -13.22 23.12 -20.90
C VAL A 107 -12.64 21.86 -20.22
N PRO A 108 -13.22 20.64 -20.38
CA PRO A 108 -12.65 19.45 -19.76
C PRO A 108 -11.29 19.09 -20.35
N LEU A 109 -11.06 19.31 -21.66
CA LEU A 109 -9.78 19.01 -22.30
C LEU A 109 -8.66 19.92 -21.78
N THR A 110 -8.88 21.24 -21.72
CA THR A 110 -7.89 22.19 -21.19
C THR A 110 -7.59 21.93 -19.72
N ALA A 111 -8.59 21.61 -18.92
CA ALA A 111 -8.40 21.26 -17.51
C ALA A 111 -7.56 19.98 -17.35
N VAL A 112 -7.85 18.92 -18.12
CA VAL A 112 -7.03 17.68 -18.09
C VAL A 112 -5.60 17.93 -18.57
N SER A 113 -5.42 18.65 -19.67
CA SER A 113 -4.09 19.00 -20.17
C SER A 113 -3.28 19.78 -19.13
N ALA A 114 -3.89 20.78 -18.49
CA ALA A 114 -3.25 21.53 -17.42
C ALA A 114 -2.92 20.65 -16.20
N ALA A 115 -3.81 19.74 -15.81
CA ALA A 115 -3.58 18.80 -14.71
C ALA A 115 -2.39 17.86 -14.98
N VAL A 116 -2.28 17.36 -16.22
CA VAL A 116 -1.16 16.52 -16.67
C VAL A 116 0.14 17.32 -16.72
N VAL A 117 0.11 18.57 -17.19
CA VAL A 117 1.28 19.46 -17.14
C VAL A 117 1.75 19.65 -15.69
N MET A 118 0.84 19.83 -14.73
CA MET A 118 1.22 19.92 -13.31
C MET A 118 1.94 18.65 -12.81
N TRP A 119 1.52 17.46 -13.26
CA TRP A 119 2.25 16.21 -12.95
C TRP A 119 3.63 16.17 -13.62
N LEU A 120 3.73 16.57 -14.89
CA LEU A 120 5.01 16.60 -15.62
C LEU A 120 6.00 17.57 -14.97
N VAL A 121 5.56 18.78 -14.63
CA VAL A 121 6.42 19.76 -13.95
C VAL A 121 6.81 19.26 -12.55
N SER A 122 5.90 18.59 -11.83
CA SER A 122 6.23 17.95 -10.55
C SER A 122 7.27 16.83 -10.69
N ALA A 123 7.28 16.12 -11.83
CA ALA A 123 8.28 15.08 -12.11
C ALA A 123 9.64 15.68 -12.48
N LEU A 124 9.65 16.78 -13.24
CA LEU A 124 10.87 17.47 -13.68
C LEU A 124 11.49 18.32 -12.58
N SER A 125 10.69 18.84 -11.65
CA SER A 125 11.14 19.74 -10.58
C SER A 125 10.48 19.38 -9.24
N PRO A 126 10.76 18.20 -8.68
CA PRO A 126 10.14 17.77 -7.43
C PRO A 126 10.59 18.63 -6.22
N TYR A 127 11.84 19.11 -6.21
CA TYR A 127 12.45 19.75 -5.03
C TYR A 127 12.34 21.29 -4.98
N ASP A 128 11.56 21.90 -5.85
CA ASP A 128 11.44 23.38 -5.92
C ASP A 128 10.46 23.99 -4.90
N GLY A 129 10.01 23.20 -3.92
CA GLY A 129 9.06 23.61 -2.90
C GLY A 129 7.61 23.79 -3.38
N CYS A 130 7.32 23.57 -4.66
CA CYS A 130 5.99 23.80 -5.24
C CYS A 130 5.19 22.52 -5.51
N ILE A 131 5.77 21.34 -5.26
CA ILE A 131 5.16 20.05 -5.59
C ILE A 131 3.77 19.87 -4.96
N GLY A 132 3.61 20.20 -3.68
CA GLY A 132 2.33 20.03 -3.00
C GLY A 132 1.24 20.90 -3.62
N LEU A 133 1.58 22.12 -4.02
CA LEU A 133 0.68 23.06 -4.66
C LEU A 133 0.25 22.53 -6.05
N ARG A 134 1.19 22.00 -6.84
CA ARG A 134 0.91 21.40 -8.15
C ARG A 134 -0.01 20.19 -8.05
N LEU A 135 0.17 19.35 -7.04
CA LEU A 135 -0.68 18.18 -6.81
C LEU A 135 -2.11 18.60 -6.40
N ILE A 136 -2.25 19.62 -5.56
CA ILE A 136 -3.55 20.22 -5.23
C ILE A 136 -4.21 20.82 -6.49
N TYR A 137 -3.47 21.60 -7.28
CA TYR A 137 -3.98 22.16 -8.54
C TYR A 137 -4.40 21.08 -9.52
N SER A 138 -3.59 20.03 -9.68
CA SER A 138 -3.93 18.90 -10.53
C SER A 138 -5.22 18.20 -10.07
N ALA A 139 -5.39 18.00 -8.75
CA ALA A 139 -6.62 17.46 -8.20
C ALA A 139 -7.84 18.33 -8.57
N LEU A 140 -7.75 19.65 -8.35
CA LEU A 140 -8.81 20.59 -8.67
C LEU A 140 -9.13 20.64 -10.17
N LEU A 141 -8.12 20.54 -11.04
CA LEU A 141 -8.29 20.55 -12.50
C LEU A 141 -8.94 19.26 -13.01
N PHE A 142 -8.54 18.10 -12.49
CA PHE A 142 -9.23 16.84 -12.77
C PHE A 142 -10.68 16.85 -12.29
N LEU A 143 -10.91 17.39 -11.09
CA LEU A 143 -12.24 17.56 -10.54
C LEU A 143 -13.11 18.47 -11.42
N LEU A 144 -12.55 19.61 -11.86
CA LEU A 144 -13.22 20.51 -12.79
C LEU A 144 -13.58 19.79 -14.09
N ALA A 145 -12.64 19.06 -14.69
CA ALA A 145 -12.90 18.29 -15.90
C ALA A 145 -14.03 17.27 -15.71
N SER A 146 -14.09 16.60 -14.55
CA SER A 146 -15.13 15.61 -14.24
C SER A 146 -16.54 16.21 -14.29
N ALA A 147 -16.71 17.47 -13.84
CA ALA A 147 -18.00 18.15 -13.84
C ALA A 147 -18.53 18.45 -15.26
N PHE A 148 -17.66 18.45 -16.27
CA PHE A 148 -18.01 18.70 -17.68
C PHE A 148 -17.91 17.45 -18.55
N SER A 149 -17.63 16.28 -17.96
CA SER A 149 -17.53 15.01 -18.68
C SER A 149 -18.78 14.17 -18.48
N ALA A 150 -19.21 13.47 -19.54
CA ALA A 150 -20.21 12.40 -19.45
C ALA A 150 -19.62 11.09 -18.88
N GLN A 151 -18.29 11.02 -18.73
CA GLN A 151 -17.56 9.91 -18.11
C GLN A 151 -16.69 10.43 -16.96
N PRO A 152 -17.27 10.90 -15.84
CA PRO A 152 -16.53 11.59 -14.79
C PRO A 152 -15.54 10.67 -14.04
N SER A 153 -15.74 9.36 -14.06
CA SER A 153 -15.04 8.41 -13.17
C SER A 153 -13.51 8.41 -13.32
N PRO A 154 -12.91 8.32 -14.53
CA PRO A 154 -11.45 8.40 -14.67
C PRO A 154 -10.86 9.73 -14.16
N LEU A 155 -11.63 10.82 -14.26
CA LEU A 155 -11.21 12.16 -13.82
C LEU A 155 -11.31 12.30 -12.30
N LEU A 156 -12.37 11.75 -11.69
CA LEU A 156 -12.47 11.65 -10.23
C LEU A 156 -11.35 10.79 -9.64
N ILE A 157 -10.99 9.70 -10.31
CA ILE A 157 -9.84 8.85 -9.95
C ILE A 157 -8.54 9.67 -10.04
N GLY A 158 -8.30 10.40 -11.14
CA GLY A 158 -7.13 11.28 -11.27
C GLY A 158 -7.05 12.36 -10.18
N SER A 159 -8.20 12.91 -9.77
CA SER A 159 -8.30 13.85 -8.66
C SER A 159 -7.92 13.20 -7.33
N ALA A 160 -8.52 12.04 -7.01
CA ALA A 160 -8.24 11.32 -5.77
C ALA A 160 -6.76 10.86 -5.70
N SER A 161 -6.20 10.36 -6.80
CA SER A 161 -4.79 10.01 -6.91
C SER A 161 -3.89 11.22 -6.65
N SER A 162 -4.23 12.40 -7.19
CA SER A 162 -3.44 13.62 -6.95
C SER A 162 -3.43 14.05 -5.48
N LEU A 163 -4.58 13.93 -4.78
CA LEU A 163 -4.67 14.20 -3.34
C LEU A 163 -3.91 13.16 -2.50
N LEU A 164 -3.99 11.88 -2.86
CA LEU A 164 -3.22 10.82 -2.20
C LEU A 164 -1.72 11.02 -2.40
N LEU A 165 -1.29 11.45 -3.58
CA LEU A 165 0.11 11.79 -3.85
C LEU A 165 0.57 13.02 -3.08
N PHE A 166 -0.30 14.03 -2.95
CA PHE A 166 -0.04 15.16 -2.05
C PHE A 166 0.20 14.65 -0.63
N MET A 167 -0.69 13.81 -0.09
CA MET A 167 -0.47 13.16 1.21
C MET A 167 0.82 12.32 1.25
N ALA A 168 1.17 11.65 0.16
CA ALA A 168 2.37 10.81 0.09
C ALA A 168 3.69 11.59 0.16
N THR A 169 3.71 12.84 -0.33
CA THR A 169 4.90 13.71 -0.30
C THR A 169 5.24 14.26 1.09
N GLY A 170 4.32 14.09 2.06
CA GLY A 170 4.55 14.37 3.48
C GLY A 170 4.72 15.86 3.86
N PRO A 171 4.93 16.13 5.17
CA PRO A 171 4.91 17.49 5.75
C PRO A 171 5.86 18.50 5.13
N ALA A 172 7.02 18.05 4.64
CA ALA A 172 7.99 18.90 3.97
C ALA A 172 7.41 19.59 2.71
N SER A 173 6.37 19.02 2.11
CA SER A 173 5.77 19.49 0.86
C SER A 173 4.49 20.33 1.07
N TYR A 174 4.12 20.61 2.32
CA TYR A 174 2.88 21.36 2.67
C TYR A 174 3.11 22.83 3.02
N LYS A 175 4.39 23.23 3.04
CA LYS A 175 4.81 24.61 3.25
C LYS A 175 5.07 25.24 1.89
N PHE A 176 4.27 26.24 1.56
CA PHE A 176 4.39 26.99 0.32
C PHE A 176 4.97 28.36 0.62
N GLN A 177 6.09 28.69 -0.03
CA GLN A 177 6.67 30.01 0.07
C GLN A 177 6.21 30.86 -1.11
N PHE A 178 5.46 31.92 -0.81
CA PHE A 178 5.03 32.94 -1.75
C PHE A 178 5.68 34.26 -1.35
N PHE A 179 6.81 34.62 -1.98
CA PHE A 179 7.62 35.77 -1.59
C PHE A 179 7.98 35.72 -0.08
N ASN A 180 7.50 36.69 0.71
CA ASN A 180 7.72 36.76 2.16
C ASN A 180 6.64 36.03 2.99
N TRP A 181 5.67 35.38 2.35
CA TRP A 181 4.57 34.69 3.01
C TRP A 181 4.77 33.18 2.95
N THR A 182 4.76 32.52 4.11
CA THR A 182 4.75 31.06 4.19
C THR A 182 3.35 30.58 4.53
N VAL A 183 2.71 29.91 3.58
CA VAL A 183 1.43 29.22 3.82
C VAL A 183 1.74 27.79 4.21
N ASP A 184 1.43 27.42 5.45
CA ASP A 184 1.63 26.08 5.98
C ASP A 184 0.28 25.36 6.10
N VAL A 185 -0.08 24.62 5.06
CA VAL A 185 -1.30 23.78 5.06
C VAL A 185 -1.13 22.58 5.99
N GLY A 186 0.10 22.34 6.43
CA GLY A 186 0.50 21.47 7.53
C GLY A 186 -0.27 21.73 8.84
N ARG A 187 -0.85 22.91 9.04
CA ARG A 187 -1.54 23.25 10.30
C ARG A 187 -3.01 22.81 10.36
N ILE A 188 -3.61 22.47 9.22
CA ILE A 188 -5.06 22.21 9.11
C ILE A 188 -5.35 20.70 9.01
N ILE A 189 -4.36 19.92 8.58
CA ILE A 189 -4.47 18.47 8.49
C ILE A 189 -3.83 17.89 9.77
N PRO A 190 -4.48 16.94 10.47
CA PRO A 190 -3.90 16.32 11.66
C PRO A 190 -2.70 15.47 11.25
N PHE A 191 -1.48 15.94 11.53
CA PHE A 191 -0.25 15.20 11.24
C PHE A 191 0.31 14.54 12.48
N SER A 192 0.69 13.27 12.33
CA SER A 192 1.68 12.62 13.18
C SER A 192 3.00 12.65 12.44
N SER A 193 4.09 13.03 13.11
CA SER A 193 5.46 12.82 12.61
C SER A 193 5.77 11.35 12.30
N ASP A 194 4.92 10.44 12.76
CA ASP A 194 5.12 8.99 12.76
C ASP A 194 4.39 8.28 11.61
N TYR A 195 3.74 9.06 10.73
CA TYR A 195 3.11 8.52 9.54
C TYR A 195 4.15 8.07 8.50
N ALA A 196 3.99 6.85 7.98
CA ALA A 196 4.67 6.43 6.77
C ALA A 196 3.90 6.97 5.56
N TYR A 197 4.04 8.27 5.31
CA TYR A 197 3.27 9.02 4.31
C TYR A 197 3.28 8.35 2.94
N TYR A 198 4.39 7.74 2.53
CA TYR A 198 4.47 7.11 1.22
C TYR A 198 3.46 5.97 0.99
N LYS A 199 2.83 5.41 2.03
CA LYS A 199 1.74 4.44 1.86
C LYS A 199 0.54 4.99 1.07
N PHE A 200 0.31 6.31 1.12
CA PHE A 200 -0.73 6.94 0.30
C PHE A 200 -0.45 6.83 -1.21
N ALA A 201 0.83 6.78 -1.62
CA ALA A 201 1.20 6.54 -3.01
C ALA A 201 0.82 5.12 -3.47
N GLY A 202 0.82 4.14 -2.57
CA GLY A 202 0.31 2.79 -2.84
C GLY A 202 -1.17 2.80 -3.21
N LEU A 203 -2.00 3.51 -2.44
CA LEU A 203 -3.42 3.70 -2.76
C LEU A 203 -3.60 4.46 -4.09
N ALA A 204 -2.82 5.52 -4.32
CA ALA A 204 -2.84 6.26 -5.58
C ALA A 204 -2.51 5.36 -6.78
N ARG A 205 -1.62 4.37 -6.60
CA ARG A 205 -1.23 3.41 -7.63
C ARG A 205 -2.38 2.48 -8.01
N TYR A 206 -3.08 1.93 -7.03
CA TYR A 206 -4.27 1.10 -7.28
C TYR A 206 -5.37 1.88 -8.02
N LEU A 207 -5.58 3.13 -7.64
CA LEU A 207 -6.51 4.02 -8.35
C LEU A 207 -6.09 4.24 -9.81
N ILE A 208 -4.81 4.51 -10.08
CA ILE A 208 -4.31 4.63 -11.47
C ILE A 208 -4.50 3.33 -12.24
N PHE A 209 -4.24 2.16 -11.64
CA PHE A 209 -4.47 0.88 -12.30
C PHE A 209 -5.96 0.66 -12.64
N ALA A 210 -6.87 1.05 -11.75
CA ALA A 210 -8.30 1.01 -12.04
C ALA A 210 -8.67 1.92 -13.23
N ALA A 211 -8.14 3.14 -13.30
CA ALA A 211 -8.36 4.03 -14.44
C ALA A 211 -7.69 3.51 -15.73
N ALA A 212 -6.50 2.93 -15.65
CA ALA A 212 -5.83 2.30 -16.79
C ALA A 212 -6.67 1.16 -17.40
N ALA A 213 -7.34 0.35 -16.56
CA ALA A 213 -8.28 -0.67 -17.04
C ALA A 213 -9.48 -0.08 -17.79
N VAL A 214 -9.99 1.09 -17.37
CA VAL A 214 -11.02 1.84 -18.11
C VAL A 214 -10.45 2.35 -19.43
N GLY A 215 -9.21 2.84 -19.42
CA GLY A 215 -8.46 3.27 -20.60
C GLY A 215 -8.33 2.15 -21.63
N PHE A 216 -8.03 0.93 -21.20
CA PHE A 216 -7.93 -0.25 -22.07
C PHE A 216 -9.30 -0.72 -22.59
N SER A 217 -10.29 -0.86 -21.72
CA SER A 217 -11.59 -1.44 -22.07
C SER A 217 -12.46 -0.54 -22.94
N THR A 218 -12.34 0.79 -22.83
CA THR A 218 -13.22 1.72 -23.55
C THR A 218 -13.00 1.72 -25.07
N PRO A 219 -11.77 1.83 -25.60
CA PRO A 219 -11.51 1.68 -27.03
C PRO A 219 -11.90 0.31 -27.56
N LEU A 220 -11.60 -0.75 -26.80
CA LEU A 220 -11.92 -2.12 -27.19
C LEU A 220 -13.44 -2.33 -27.33
N ARG A 221 -14.22 -1.78 -26.39
CA ARG A 221 -15.69 -1.77 -26.48
C ARG A 221 -16.18 -0.97 -27.68
N ARG A 222 -15.62 0.22 -27.94
CA ARG A 222 -16.02 1.02 -29.11
C ARG A 222 -15.73 0.28 -30.41
N ALA A 223 -14.59 -0.40 -30.50
CA ALA A 223 -14.25 -1.25 -31.64
C ALA A 223 -15.24 -2.42 -31.78
N TYR A 224 -15.56 -3.12 -30.67
CA TYR A 224 -16.57 -4.17 -30.63
C TYR A 224 -17.95 -3.68 -31.11
N GLU A 225 -18.44 -2.55 -30.57
CA GLU A 225 -19.73 -1.95 -30.94
C GLU A 225 -19.75 -1.58 -32.43
N SER A 226 -18.65 -1.02 -32.94
CA SER A 226 -18.53 -0.64 -34.36
C SER A 226 -18.49 -1.84 -35.31
N LEU A 227 -17.95 -2.99 -34.87
CA LEU A 227 -17.84 -4.20 -35.70
C LEU A 227 -19.07 -5.10 -35.65
N LYS A 228 -19.88 -5.01 -34.58
CA LYS A 228 -21.06 -5.86 -34.40
C LYS A 228 -22.08 -5.72 -35.54
N GLU A 229 -22.16 -4.55 -36.16
CA GLU A 229 -23.11 -4.25 -37.25
C GLU A 229 -22.49 -4.41 -38.66
N VAL A 230 -21.16 -4.58 -38.74
CA VAL A 230 -20.44 -4.72 -40.01
C VAL A 230 -20.47 -6.17 -40.48
N ARG A 231 -20.56 -6.39 -41.80
CA ARG A 231 -20.55 -7.74 -42.41
C ARG A 231 -19.45 -7.89 -43.46
N GLY A 232 -19.18 -9.13 -43.86
CA GLY A 232 -18.20 -9.47 -44.90
C GLY A 232 -16.74 -9.44 -44.43
N ALA A 233 -15.81 -9.30 -45.37
CA ALA A 233 -14.36 -9.36 -45.10
C ALA A 233 -13.88 -8.30 -44.09
N VAL A 234 -14.48 -7.11 -44.08
CA VAL A 234 -14.16 -6.03 -43.13
C VAL A 234 -14.47 -6.45 -41.69
N ALA A 235 -15.59 -7.15 -41.47
CA ALA A 235 -15.95 -7.67 -40.16
C ALA A 235 -14.95 -8.74 -39.70
N GLN A 236 -14.57 -9.65 -40.61
CA GLN A 236 -13.60 -10.71 -40.30
C GLN A 236 -12.24 -10.13 -39.90
N VAL A 237 -11.70 -9.18 -40.68
CA VAL A 237 -10.45 -8.49 -40.36
C VAL A 237 -10.55 -7.74 -39.03
N GLY A 238 -11.67 -7.07 -38.77
CA GLY A 238 -11.90 -6.38 -37.51
C GLY A 238 -11.91 -7.31 -36.29
N TRP A 239 -12.61 -8.45 -36.38
CA TRP A 239 -12.63 -9.45 -35.31
C TRP A 239 -11.27 -10.09 -35.07
N VAL A 240 -10.52 -10.38 -36.14
CA VAL A 240 -9.13 -10.86 -36.04
C VAL A 240 -8.26 -9.81 -35.36
N ALA A 241 -8.39 -8.53 -35.71
CA ALA A 241 -7.63 -7.45 -35.08
C ALA A 241 -7.96 -7.29 -33.58
N ILE A 242 -9.24 -7.33 -33.18
CA ILE A 242 -9.62 -7.30 -31.76
C ILE A 242 -9.06 -8.51 -31.03
N GLY A 243 -9.24 -9.71 -31.59
CA GLY A 243 -8.71 -10.95 -31.00
C GLY A 243 -7.20 -10.90 -30.82
N PHE A 244 -6.48 -10.42 -31.83
CA PHE A 244 -5.04 -10.23 -31.79
C PHE A 244 -4.62 -9.21 -30.71
N ILE A 245 -5.31 -8.08 -30.57
CA ILE A 245 -5.02 -7.08 -29.52
C ILE A 245 -5.23 -7.67 -28.12
N ILE A 246 -6.33 -8.40 -27.90
CA ILE A 246 -6.61 -9.07 -26.61
C ILE A 246 -5.55 -10.13 -26.32
N MET A 247 -5.21 -10.94 -27.31
CA MET A 247 -4.19 -11.99 -27.19
C MET A 247 -2.82 -11.39 -26.89
N LEU A 248 -2.42 -10.33 -27.61
CA LEU A 248 -1.15 -9.65 -27.39
C LEU A 248 -1.09 -9.01 -26.00
N PHE A 249 -2.17 -8.36 -25.56
CA PHE A 249 -2.25 -7.81 -24.20
C PHE A 249 -2.14 -8.92 -23.15
N THR A 250 -2.83 -10.03 -23.36
CA THR A 250 -2.77 -11.19 -22.46
C THR A 250 -1.36 -11.76 -22.42
N ALA A 251 -0.75 -12.03 -23.57
CA ALA A 251 0.57 -12.64 -23.68
C ALA A 251 1.70 -11.75 -23.15
N LEU A 252 1.63 -10.43 -23.35
CA LEU A 252 2.70 -9.51 -22.95
C LEU A 252 2.53 -8.93 -21.53
N PHE A 253 1.31 -8.89 -21.00
CA PHE A 253 1.05 -8.20 -19.72
C PHE A 253 0.36 -9.07 -18.68
N ILE A 254 -0.53 -10.01 -19.05
CA ILE A 254 -1.19 -10.87 -18.06
C ILE A 254 -0.33 -12.11 -17.81
N MET A 255 0.08 -12.79 -18.89
CA MET A 255 0.79 -14.06 -18.83
C MET A 255 2.12 -13.98 -18.09
N PRO A 256 2.98 -12.96 -18.29
CA PRO A 256 4.21 -12.86 -17.53
C PRO A 256 3.95 -12.68 -16.03
N HIS A 257 2.89 -11.97 -15.64
CA HIS A 257 2.52 -11.90 -14.23
C HIS A 257 1.99 -13.23 -13.70
N LEU A 258 1.27 -14.02 -14.49
CA LEU A 258 0.81 -15.35 -14.08
C LEU A 258 1.92 -16.40 -14.02
N GLN A 259 2.91 -16.33 -14.92
CA GLN A 259 4.00 -17.30 -15.02
C GLN A 259 5.15 -16.98 -14.06
N GLU A 260 5.44 -15.70 -13.85
CA GLU A 260 6.62 -15.24 -13.11
C GLU A 260 6.29 -14.82 -11.68
N THR A 261 5.03 -14.92 -11.26
CA THR A 261 4.62 -14.61 -9.88
C THR A 261 3.64 -15.65 -9.37
N ASP A 262 3.61 -15.78 -8.06
CA ASP A 262 2.77 -16.69 -7.27
C ASP A 262 1.27 -16.29 -7.27
N LEU A 263 0.84 -15.42 -8.19
CA LEU A 263 -0.56 -15.00 -8.37
C LEU A 263 -1.53 -16.17 -8.63
N TYR A 264 -1.03 -17.29 -9.15
CA TYR A 264 -1.80 -18.51 -9.42
C TYR A 264 -1.69 -19.57 -8.30
N TYR A 265 -0.94 -19.29 -7.22
CA TYR A 265 -0.94 -20.12 -6.02
C TYR A 265 -2.26 -19.92 -5.24
N PRO A 266 -2.89 -20.97 -4.67
CA PRO A 266 -2.43 -22.36 -4.57
C PRO A 266 -2.78 -23.28 -5.75
N TYR A 267 -3.47 -22.78 -6.78
CA TYR A 267 -3.95 -23.60 -7.90
C TYR A 267 -2.83 -24.21 -8.76
N ALA A 268 -1.67 -23.55 -8.80
CA ALA A 268 -0.47 -24.04 -9.49
C ALA A 268 0.16 -25.30 -8.85
N GLY A 269 -0.15 -25.60 -7.58
CA GLY A 269 0.52 -26.67 -6.82
C GLY A 269 1.97 -26.39 -6.41
N GLU A 270 2.66 -25.48 -7.10
CA GLU A 270 4.05 -25.08 -6.85
C GLU A 270 4.15 -23.57 -6.55
N LEU A 271 5.03 -23.21 -5.61
CA LEU A 271 5.41 -21.83 -5.31
C LEU A 271 6.59 -21.45 -6.20
N HIS A 272 6.37 -20.51 -7.13
CA HIS A 272 7.42 -20.00 -8.01
C HIS A 272 7.90 -18.64 -7.51
N PHE A 273 9.04 -18.60 -6.82
CA PHE A 273 9.73 -17.34 -6.56
C PHE A 273 10.65 -17.04 -7.73
N LYS A 274 10.35 -16.00 -8.52
CA LYS A 274 11.18 -15.55 -9.65
C LYS A 274 12.67 -15.42 -9.30
N LEU A 275 12.97 -15.09 -8.05
CA LEU A 275 14.35 -14.96 -7.59
C LEU A 275 15.12 -16.28 -7.69
N ASP A 276 14.49 -17.43 -7.44
CA ASP A 276 15.16 -18.74 -7.33
C ASP A 276 15.95 -19.15 -8.57
N THR A 277 15.49 -18.72 -9.75
CA THR A 277 16.12 -19.03 -11.04
C THR A 277 17.14 -17.99 -11.47
N ASP A 278 17.08 -16.78 -10.90
CA ASP A 278 17.81 -15.61 -11.40
C ASP A 278 19.18 -15.44 -10.72
N TYR A 279 19.44 -16.11 -9.59
CA TYR A 279 20.65 -15.89 -8.79
C TYR A 279 21.33 -17.18 -8.31
N PRO A 280 22.59 -17.43 -8.69
CA PRO A 280 23.28 -18.70 -8.40
C PRO A 280 23.54 -18.97 -6.91
N MET A 281 23.58 -17.95 -6.05
CA MET A 281 23.78 -18.13 -4.60
C MET A 281 22.48 -18.36 -3.81
N ILE A 282 21.30 -18.30 -4.44
CA ILE A 282 20.05 -18.67 -3.75
C ILE A 282 20.06 -20.13 -3.35
N GLU A 283 20.73 -20.99 -4.11
CA GLU A 283 20.80 -22.41 -3.79
C GLU A 283 21.53 -22.67 -2.44
N SER A 284 22.61 -21.93 -2.15
CA SER A 284 23.24 -21.94 -0.82
C SER A 284 22.29 -21.46 0.27
N LEU A 285 21.51 -20.41 -0.02
CA LEU A 285 20.51 -19.89 0.90
C LEU A 285 19.38 -20.89 1.17
N ARG A 286 18.90 -21.58 0.13
CA ARG A 286 17.90 -22.64 0.22
C ARG A 286 18.39 -23.77 1.11
N ARG A 287 19.63 -24.23 0.94
CA ARG A 287 20.23 -25.25 1.82
C ARG A 287 20.29 -24.83 3.29
N VAL A 288 20.57 -23.56 3.57
CA VAL A 288 20.49 -23.02 4.95
C VAL A 288 19.06 -23.06 5.47
N MET A 289 18.07 -22.67 4.67
CA MET A 289 16.66 -22.71 5.07
C MET A 289 16.17 -24.15 5.28
N GLU A 290 16.54 -25.09 4.41
CA GLU A 290 16.24 -26.52 4.57
C GLU A 290 16.85 -27.07 5.86
N TRP A 291 18.10 -26.71 6.15
CA TRP A 291 18.73 -27.08 7.42
C TRP A 291 17.95 -26.51 8.61
N VAL A 292 17.56 -25.22 8.57
CA VAL A 292 16.77 -24.58 9.63
C VAL A 292 15.42 -25.26 9.80
N ALA A 293 14.72 -25.57 8.71
CA ALA A 293 13.42 -26.26 8.74
C ALA A 293 13.53 -27.62 9.45
N ALA A 294 14.60 -28.37 9.18
CA ALA A 294 14.82 -29.70 9.73
C ALA A 294 15.37 -29.69 11.18
N ASN A 295 16.10 -28.65 11.59
CA ASN A 295 16.90 -28.71 12.83
C ASN A 295 16.54 -27.64 13.89
N ALA A 296 15.86 -26.55 13.52
CA ALA A 296 15.45 -25.54 14.48
C ALA A 296 14.15 -25.96 15.21
N SER A 297 14.12 -25.76 16.52
CA SER A 297 12.91 -25.95 17.33
C SER A 297 11.82 -24.93 16.95
N ASP A 298 10.56 -25.33 17.06
CA ASP A 298 9.42 -24.44 16.81
C ASP A 298 9.24 -23.37 17.90
N ASN A 299 9.76 -23.60 19.11
CA ASN A 299 9.65 -22.68 20.24
C ASN A 299 10.87 -21.75 20.35
N THR A 300 11.48 -21.31 19.25
CA THR A 300 12.58 -20.32 19.30
C THR A 300 12.65 -19.50 18.01
N TYR A 301 13.22 -18.30 18.07
CA TYR A 301 13.47 -17.51 16.88
C TYR A 301 14.81 -17.87 16.23
N VAL A 302 14.82 -17.84 14.90
CA VAL A 302 16.03 -17.87 14.07
C VAL A 302 16.31 -16.44 13.62
N LEU A 303 17.47 -15.90 14.00
CA LEU A 303 17.90 -14.57 13.56
C LEU A 303 18.65 -14.67 12.23
N TYR A 304 18.20 -13.93 11.23
CA TYR A 304 18.87 -13.82 9.94
C TYR A 304 19.52 -12.45 9.77
N GLN A 305 20.80 -12.44 9.40
CA GLN A 305 21.49 -11.22 8.98
C GLN A 305 21.04 -10.82 7.57
N ASP A 306 20.62 -9.56 7.41
CA ASP A 306 20.17 -9.02 6.12
C ASP A 306 21.34 -8.86 5.13
N THR A 307 21.11 -9.30 3.90
CA THR A 307 22.06 -9.28 2.79
C THR A 307 22.06 -7.97 1.99
N LEU A 308 21.11 -7.06 2.21
CA LEU A 308 20.82 -5.90 1.36
C LEU A 308 22.06 -5.05 0.99
N TRP A 309 22.97 -4.80 1.93
CA TRP A 309 24.08 -3.84 1.72
C TRP A 309 25.47 -4.45 1.57
N LYS A 310 25.64 -5.74 1.90
CA LYS A 310 26.98 -6.38 1.94
C LYS A 310 27.12 -7.58 1.01
N LEU A 311 26.07 -8.36 0.85
CA LEU A 311 26.14 -9.64 0.13
C LEU A 311 25.29 -9.63 -1.13
N GLY A 312 24.15 -8.94 -1.12
CA GLY A 312 23.35 -8.71 -2.32
C GLY A 312 24.10 -7.85 -3.32
N ASP A 313 24.16 -8.29 -4.57
CA ASP A 313 24.85 -7.60 -5.66
C ASP A 313 24.06 -7.55 -6.98
N TRP A 314 22.81 -8.06 -6.97
CA TRP A 314 21.97 -8.25 -8.16
C TRP A 314 22.62 -9.10 -9.27
N ARG A 315 23.63 -9.91 -8.94
CA ARG A 315 24.30 -10.81 -9.89
C ARG A 315 24.37 -12.24 -9.37
N ARG A 316 24.86 -12.40 -8.15
CA ARG A 316 25.06 -13.70 -7.49
C ARG A 316 24.01 -13.96 -6.43
N LEU A 317 23.66 -12.93 -5.67
CA LEU A 317 22.63 -12.96 -4.65
C LEU A 317 21.77 -11.71 -4.83
N PRO A 318 20.42 -11.81 -4.78
CA PRO A 318 19.61 -10.62 -4.91
C PRO A 318 19.88 -9.66 -3.74
N VAL A 319 19.87 -8.36 -4.03
CA VAL A 319 19.72 -7.32 -2.99
C VAL A 319 18.25 -7.36 -2.58
N SER A 320 17.86 -8.40 -1.86
CA SER A 320 16.45 -8.62 -1.58
C SER A 320 16.18 -9.26 -0.23
N HIS A 321 14.93 -9.02 0.10
CA HIS A 321 14.08 -9.54 1.14
C HIS A 321 13.83 -11.06 1.11
N TYR A 322 14.64 -11.85 0.41
CA TYR A 322 14.38 -13.29 0.29
C TYR A 322 14.36 -14.01 1.65
N PHE A 323 15.21 -13.60 2.60
CA PHE A 323 15.15 -14.09 3.99
C PHE A 323 13.80 -13.82 4.69
N TYR A 324 12.96 -12.89 4.22
CA TYR A 324 11.60 -12.71 4.78
C TYR A 324 10.71 -13.92 4.55
N LEU A 325 10.94 -14.63 3.46
CA LEU A 325 10.20 -15.82 3.13
C LEU A 325 10.65 -17.00 3.98
N SER A 326 11.74 -16.89 4.76
CA SER A 326 12.27 -18.03 5.51
C SER A 326 11.24 -18.58 6.49
N SER A 327 10.47 -17.75 7.19
CA SER A 327 9.38 -18.25 8.05
C SER A 327 8.29 -19.00 7.28
N MET A 328 7.97 -18.57 6.06
CA MET A 328 7.01 -19.26 5.19
C MET A 328 7.58 -20.57 4.62
N LEU A 329 8.86 -20.58 4.26
CA LEU A 329 9.55 -21.71 3.65
C LEU A 329 9.97 -22.78 4.66
N THR A 330 10.35 -22.36 5.87
CA THR A 330 10.83 -23.25 6.93
C THR A 330 9.75 -23.63 7.93
N GLY A 331 8.65 -22.87 7.99
CA GLY A 331 7.65 -22.97 9.06
C GLY A 331 8.16 -22.49 10.42
N LYS A 332 9.37 -21.91 10.50
CA LYS A 332 10.00 -21.52 11.77
C LYS A 332 9.83 -20.03 12.07
N PRO A 333 9.68 -19.64 13.34
CA PRO A 333 9.69 -18.24 13.73
C PRO A 333 11.03 -17.57 13.40
N GLN A 334 10.98 -16.40 12.76
CA GLN A 334 12.17 -15.65 12.37
C GLN A 334 12.24 -14.27 13.02
N VAL A 335 13.45 -13.78 13.26
CA VAL A 335 13.78 -12.38 13.56
C VAL A 335 14.86 -11.91 12.60
N GLY A 336 14.91 -10.63 12.26
CA GLY A 336 15.90 -10.12 11.31
C GLY A 336 15.45 -10.22 9.85
N GLY A 337 16.41 -10.11 8.94
CA GLY A 337 16.19 -10.24 7.49
C GLY A 337 15.74 -8.96 6.77
N GLY A 338 15.51 -7.83 7.48
CA GLY A 338 15.56 -6.50 6.87
C GLY A 338 14.58 -5.39 7.28
N TYR A 339 14.67 -4.28 6.52
CA TYR A 339 13.96 -3.00 6.67
C TYR A 339 12.65 -2.93 5.89
N GLY A 340 11.57 -2.55 6.58
CA GLY A 340 10.44 -1.84 5.94
C GLY A 340 9.04 -2.43 6.07
N THR A 341 8.85 -3.63 6.62
CA THR A 341 7.51 -4.20 6.80
C THR A 341 7.07 -4.07 8.27
N ARG A 342 6.13 -3.14 8.52
CA ARG A 342 5.56 -2.82 9.85
C ARG A 342 5.06 -4.02 10.68
N TYR A 343 4.96 -5.20 10.10
CA TYR A 343 4.49 -6.41 10.75
C TYR A 343 5.56 -7.12 11.60
N ILE A 344 6.87 -6.87 11.39
CA ILE A 344 7.97 -7.49 12.17
C ILE A 344 9.09 -6.48 12.53
N THR A 345 8.85 -5.16 12.43
CA THR A 345 9.93 -4.16 12.58
C THR A 345 9.96 -3.53 13.96
N HIS A 346 10.43 -4.31 14.92
CA HIS A 346 11.15 -3.72 16.04
C HIS A 346 12.53 -3.24 15.53
N PRO A 347 13.10 -2.10 15.95
CA PRO A 347 14.46 -1.73 15.54
C PRO A 347 15.55 -2.73 15.90
N LEU A 348 15.27 -3.62 16.86
CA LEU A 348 16.13 -4.75 17.17
C LEU A 348 16.06 -5.84 16.09
N ALA A 349 14.97 -5.96 15.34
CA ALA A 349 14.92 -6.81 14.16
C ALA A 349 15.65 -6.17 12.96
N ASN A 350 16.14 -4.93 13.07
CA ASN A 350 16.95 -4.34 12.01
C ASN A 350 18.36 -4.95 12.02
N THR A 351 18.71 -5.55 10.89
CA THR A 351 20.03 -6.15 10.65
C THR A 351 20.76 -5.47 9.47
N GLU A 352 20.33 -4.28 9.07
CA GLU A 352 20.93 -3.51 7.97
C GLU A 352 22.09 -2.62 8.42
N THR A 353 22.87 -2.12 7.44
CA THR A 353 23.84 -1.02 7.62
C THR A 353 24.86 -1.23 8.74
N ASP A 354 25.38 -2.43 8.89
CA ASP A 354 26.32 -2.80 9.97
C ASP A 354 25.73 -2.85 11.38
N TYR A 355 24.40 -2.95 11.52
CA TYR A 355 23.74 -3.16 12.80
C TYR A 355 23.13 -4.56 12.89
N LEU A 356 23.02 -5.06 14.11
CA LEU A 356 22.30 -6.28 14.47
C LEU A 356 21.70 -6.05 15.85
N LEU A 357 20.40 -6.32 16.05
CA LEU A 357 19.77 -6.09 17.37
C LEU A 357 19.95 -4.64 17.87
N GLY A 358 19.88 -3.67 16.95
CA GLY A 358 20.04 -2.24 17.23
C GLY A 358 21.49 -1.77 17.47
N GLN A 359 22.46 -2.69 17.53
CA GLN A 359 23.84 -2.39 17.91
C GLN A 359 24.81 -2.58 16.74
N PRO A 360 25.91 -1.78 16.63
CA PRO A 360 26.90 -1.99 15.58
C PRO A 360 27.54 -3.38 15.66
N ILE A 361 27.59 -4.10 14.54
CA ILE A 361 28.23 -5.40 14.41
C ILE A 361 29.68 -5.38 14.91
N PRO A 362 30.52 -4.36 14.61
CA PRO A 362 31.87 -4.30 15.17
C PRO A 362 31.92 -4.18 16.70
N TRP A 363 30.89 -3.60 17.32
CA TRP A 363 30.79 -3.54 18.77
C TRP A 363 30.37 -4.90 19.35
N LEU A 364 29.38 -5.55 18.74
CA LEU A 364 28.93 -6.91 19.11
C LEU A 364 30.04 -7.95 18.96
N ALA A 365 30.85 -7.86 17.89
CA ALA A 365 32.00 -8.73 17.69
C ALA A 365 33.06 -8.60 18.79
N ARG A 366 33.14 -7.44 19.45
CA ARG A 366 34.02 -7.22 20.62
C ARG A 366 33.38 -7.61 21.96
N HIS A 367 32.05 -7.78 21.99
CA HIS A 367 31.27 -8.07 23.20
C HIS A 367 30.26 -9.22 22.95
N PRO A 368 30.73 -10.41 22.55
CA PRO A 368 29.86 -11.55 22.21
C PRO A 368 28.96 -12.01 23.37
N GLU A 369 29.37 -11.77 24.63
CA GLU A 369 28.54 -12.01 25.82
C GLU A 369 27.28 -11.12 25.87
N ARG A 370 27.37 -9.89 25.34
CA ARG A 370 26.22 -9.00 25.23
C ARG A 370 25.24 -9.51 24.18
N LEU A 371 25.74 -9.97 23.05
CA LEU A 371 24.92 -10.62 22.03
C LEU A 371 24.17 -11.83 22.60
N TYR A 372 24.89 -12.69 23.33
CA TYR A 372 24.32 -13.88 23.97
C TYR A 372 23.20 -13.53 24.97
N HIS A 373 23.42 -12.53 25.82
CA HIS A 373 22.39 -12.06 26.77
C HIS A 373 21.16 -11.51 26.05
N VAL A 374 21.34 -10.66 25.04
CA VAL A 374 20.22 -10.10 24.26
C VAL A 374 19.44 -11.21 23.53
N ALA A 375 20.14 -12.22 23.02
CA ALA A 375 19.52 -13.40 22.40
C ALA A 375 18.58 -14.12 23.37
N GLY A 376 19.03 -14.30 24.63
CA GLY A 376 18.23 -14.91 25.69
C GLY A 376 16.95 -14.14 25.99
N GLU A 377 17.05 -12.82 26.16
CA GLU A 377 15.89 -11.95 26.40
C GLU A 377 14.88 -11.95 25.24
N LEU A 378 15.36 -12.07 24.01
CA LEU A 378 14.55 -12.06 22.79
C LEU A 378 14.06 -13.44 22.34
N GLY A 379 14.51 -14.54 22.95
CA GLY A 379 14.10 -15.89 22.56
C GLY A 379 14.77 -16.38 21.26
N ILE A 380 15.99 -15.91 20.98
CA ILE A 380 16.76 -16.26 19.79
C ILE A 380 17.77 -17.35 20.17
N THR A 381 17.63 -18.53 19.57
CA THR A 381 18.61 -19.62 19.76
C THR A 381 19.56 -19.75 18.57
N TYR A 382 19.07 -19.46 17.36
CA TYR A 382 19.84 -19.67 16.13
C TYR A 382 20.16 -18.35 15.44
N PHE A 383 21.35 -18.27 14.85
CA PHE A 383 21.83 -17.13 14.09
C PHE A 383 22.34 -17.60 12.73
N VAL A 384 21.86 -16.99 11.65
CA VAL A 384 22.36 -17.18 10.29
C VAL A 384 23.09 -15.91 9.87
N LEU A 385 24.41 -16.00 9.78
CA LEU A 385 25.31 -14.86 9.65
C LEU A 385 26.27 -15.04 8.48
N PHE A 386 26.74 -13.93 7.92
CA PHE A 386 27.79 -13.92 6.90
C PHE A 386 28.88 -12.86 7.19
N ASP A 387 28.68 -11.97 8.17
CA ASP A 387 29.70 -10.99 8.55
C ASP A 387 30.92 -11.68 9.17
N LYS A 388 32.07 -11.51 8.53
CA LYS A 388 33.32 -12.19 8.93
C LYS A 388 33.75 -11.84 10.35
N ALA A 389 33.60 -10.59 10.79
CA ALA A 389 34.03 -10.19 12.13
C ALA A 389 33.15 -10.83 13.20
N LEU A 390 31.84 -10.88 12.97
CA LEU A 390 30.91 -11.52 13.89
C LEU A 390 31.05 -13.04 13.91
N VAL A 391 31.19 -13.68 12.74
CA VAL A 391 31.46 -15.12 12.62
C VAL A 391 32.74 -15.50 13.37
N SER A 392 33.83 -14.75 13.18
CA SER A 392 35.08 -14.98 13.92
C SER A 392 34.91 -14.79 15.42
N ALA A 393 34.18 -13.76 15.86
CA ALA A 393 33.93 -13.50 17.28
C ALA A 393 33.11 -14.61 17.95
N MET A 394 32.08 -15.13 17.27
CA MET A 394 31.26 -16.22 17.80
C MET A 394 32.04 -17.54 17.86
N ARG A 395 32.87 -17.84 16.85
CA ARG A 395 33.79 -18.99 16.89
C ARG A 395 34.80 -18.91 18.04
N ALA A 396 35.25 -17.70 18.39
CA ALA A 396 36.16 -17.48 19.50
C ALA A 396 35.51 -17.66 20.89
N ARG A 397 34.18 -17.81 20.96
CA ARG A 397 33.41 -18.02 22.19
C ARG A 397 32.58 -19.31 22.15
N PRO A 398 33.24 -20.48 22.08
CA PRO A 398 32.56 -21.78 22.07
C PRO A 398 31.76 -22.07 23.36
N ASP A 399 32.06 -21.34 24.44
CA ASP A 399 31.33 -21.35 25.71
C ASP A 399 29.93 -20.70 25.61
N LEU A 400 29.72 -19.84 24.61
CA LEU A 400 28.45 -19.14 24.39
C LEU A 400 27.73 -19.62 23.12
N PHE A 401 28.48 -19.91 22.06
CA PHE A 401 27.94 -20.21 20.74
C PHE A 401 28.56 -21.47 20.17
N GLU A 402 27.82 -22.16 19.32
CA GLU A 402 28.25 -23.37 18.63
C GLU A 402 27.91 -23.22 17.15
N GLU A 403 28.89 -23.36 16.26
CA GLU A 403 28.64 -23.38 14.82
C GLU A 403 28.12 -24.76 14.43
N VAL A 404 26.87 -24.82 13.97
CA VAL A 404 26.12 -26.07 13.76
C VAL A 404 25.92 -26.41 12.29
N PHE A 405 26.05 -25.44 11.39
CA PHE A 405 25.97 -25.65 9.94
C PHE A 405 26.74 -24.56 9.19
N VAL A 406 27.36 -24.94 8.07
CA VAL A 406 28.15 -24.02 7.24
C VAL A 406 27.82 -24.27 5.78
N GLU A 407 27.39 -23.21 5.10
CA GLU A 407 27.10 -23.19 3.67
C GLU A 407 27.59 -21.83 3.15
N PRO A 408 28.88 -21.72 2.78
CA PRO A 408 29.50 -20.42 2.54
C PRO A 408 28.73 -19.58 1.51
N PRO A 409 28.48 -18.30 1.79
CA PRO A 409 29.06 -17.47 2.85
C PRO A 409 28.28 -17.48 4.18
N PHE A 410 27.25 -18.32 4.30
CA PHE A 410 26.38 -18.36 5.47
C PHE A 410 26.88 -19.36 6.51
N HIS A 411 26.77 -18.94 7.77
CA HIS A 411 27.16 -19.68 8.94
C HIS A 411 25.99 -19.72 9.92
N VAL A 412 25.63 -20.91 10.37
CA VAL A 412 24.56 -21.10 11.35
C VAL A 412 25.18 -21.38 12.71
N PHE A 413 24.90 -20.50 13.66
CA PHE A 413 25.29 -20.66 15.06
C PHE A 413 24.07 -20.96 15.91
N ARG A 414 24.27 -21.78 16.94
CA ARG A 414 23.33 -22.06 18.02
C ARG A 414 23.89 -21.51 19.34
N THR A 415 23.07 -20.86 20.16
CA THR A 415 23.45 -20.52 21.54
C THR A 415 23.60 -21.78 22.39
N LYS A 416 24.49 -21.77 23.38
CA LYS A 416 24.64 -22.90 24.32
C LYS A 416 23.39 -23.15 25.18
N SER A 417 22.67 -22.09 25.54
CA SER A 417 21.37 -22.21 26.20
C SER A 417 20.26 -22.12 25.17
N PHE A 418 19.24 -22.96 25.33
CA PHE A 418 18.02 -22.85 24.55
C PHE A 418 17.19 -21.64 25.03
N ASN A 419 16.77 -20.79 24.09
CA ASN A 419 16.05 -19.55 24.38
C ASN A 419 14.61 -19.65 23.86
N PRO A 420 13.63 -20.05 24.68
CA PRO A 420 12.27 -20.36 24.21
C PRO A 420 11.45 -19.12 23.82
N ILE A 421 10.53 -19.17 22.86
CA ILE A 421 9.56 -18.07 22.65
C ILE A 421 8.54 -18.04 23.79
N VAL A 422 8.06 -19.22 24.16
CA VAL A 422 7.07 -19.43 25.22
C VAL A 422 7.73 -20.14 26.40
N SER A 423 7.56 -19.58 27.59
CA SER A 423 8.02 -20.16 28.86
C SER A 423 6.96 -19.99 29.93
N ILE A 424 7.01 -20.83 30.97
CA ILE A 424 6.08 -20.79 32.10
C ILE A 424 6.85 -20.75 33.42
N GLU A 425 6.36 -19.97 34.38
CA GLU A 425 6.84 -19.99 35.76
C GLU A 425 6.45 -21.31 36.44
N GLU A 426 7.42 -21.97 37.07
CA GLU A 426 7.19 -23.15 37.91
C GLU A 426 6.36 -24.26 37.23
N GLY A 427 6.49 -24.44 35.92
CA GLY A 427 5.78 -25.46 35.14
C GLY A 427 6.57 -25.98 33.95
N VAL A 428 5.91 -26.74 33.08
CA VAL A 428 6.48 -27.31 31.87
C VAL A 428 5.65 -26.89 30.66
N ILE A 429 6.32 -26.40 29.61
CA ILE A 429 5.74 -26.26 28.29
C ILE A 429 5.96 -27.57 27.54
N GLU A 430 4.88 -28.28 27.23
CA GLU A 430 4.93 -29.59 26.58
C GLU A 430 4.99 -29.46 25.05
N GLU A 431 4.19 -28.55 24.51
CA GLU A 431 4.06 -28.35 23.07
C GLU A 431 3.80 -26.86 22.78
N VAL A 432 4.44 -26.35 21.74
CA VAL A 432 4.21 -25.01 21.22
C VAL A 432 4.01 -25.12 19.72
N GLU A 433 2.88 -24.63 19.26
CA GLU A 433 2.59 -24.48 17.84
C GLU A 433 2.40 -23.00 17.52
N ILE A 434 3.25 -22.46 16.64
CA ILE A 434 3.20 -21.07 16.20
C ILE A 434 2.74 -21.05 14.74
N ARG A 435 1.61 -20.38 14.50
CA ARG A 435 1.01 -20.20 13.18
C ARG A 435 0.79 -18.71 12.91
N PRO A 436 0.54 -18.30 11.66
CA PRO A 436 0.13 -16.94 11.36
C PRO A 436 -1.10 -16.54 12.21
N ASN A 437 -0.95 -15.50 13.02
CA ASN A 437 -1.98 -14.96 13.93
C ASN A 437 -2.46 -15.90 15.05
N GLU A 438 -1.78 -17.01 15.32
CA GLU A 438 -2.17 -17.95 16.39
C GLU A 438 -0.93 -18.57 17.06
N ILE A 439 -0.94 -18.64 18.39
CA ILE A 439 0.06 -19.38 19.19
C ILE A 439 -0.72 -20.33 20.09
N VAL A 440 -0.46 -21.63 19.98
CA VAL A 440 -1.07 -22.66 20.81
C VAL A 440 0.01 -23.25 21.71
N VAL A 441 -0.27 -23.31 23.01
CA VAL A 441 0.66 -23.74 24.03
C VAL A 441 -0.04 -24.80 24.88
N LYS A 442 0.52 -26.01 24.92
CA LYS A 442 0.15 -27.01 25.92
C LYS A 442 1.13 -26.91 27.09
N TYR A 443 0.59 -26.78 28.28
CA TYR A 443 1.41 -26.63 29.49
C TYR A 443 0.85 -27.44 30.65
N SER A 444 1.73 -27.75 31.58
CA SER A 444 1.42 -28.35 32.87
C SER A 444 2.07 -27.54 33.98
N ALA A 445 1.31 -27.15 34.99
CA ALA A 445 1.80 -26.41 36.16
C ALA A 445 1.20 -26.96 37.46
N PRO A 446 1.96 -27.02 38.57
CA PRO A 446 1.49 -27.53 39.86
C PRO A 446 0.51 -26.58 40.56
N SER A 447 0.55 -25.29 40.23
CA SER A 447 -0.33 -24.23 40.73
C SER A 447 -0.58 -23.20 39.65
N ASP A 448 -1.44 -22.23 39.92
CA ASP A 448 -1.59 -21.05 39.07
C ASP A 448 -0.20 -20.44 38.78
N ALA A 449 0.03 -20.13 37.51
CA ALA A 449 1.34 -19.80 36.99
C ALA A 449 1.25 -18.67 35.97
N THR A 450 2.42 -18.15 35.57
CA THR A 450 2.52 -17.13 34.53
C THR A 450 3.17 -17.73 33.29
N VAL A 451 2.49 -17.64 32.14
CA VAL A 451 3.11 -17.89 30.84
C VAL A 451 3.65 -16.58 30.27
N TYR A 452 4.93 -16.57 29.92
CA TYR A 452 5.60 -15.51 29.19
C TYR A 452 5.75 -15.90 27.72
N VAL A 453 5.35 -14.99 26.84
CA VAL A 453 5.52 -15.13 25.40
C VAL A 453 6.35 -13.96 24.91
N ARG A 454 7.53 -14.25 24.33
CA ARG A 454 8.48 -13.28 23.75
C ARG A 454 8.00 -12.72 22.41
N GLN A 455 6.73 -12.34 22.37
CA GLN A 455 6.01 -11.75 21.26
C GLN A 455 5.52 -10.37 21.71
N VAL A 456 5.67 -9.36 20.86
CA VAL A 456 5.17 -8.01 21.15
C VAL A 456 3.65 -8.04 21.31
N GLU A 457 3.16 -7.51 22.42
CA GLU A 457 1.74 -7.30 22.70
C GLU A 457 1.23 -6.15 21.81
N TYR A 458 0.97 -6.42 20.53
CA TYR A 458 0.22 -5.48 19.67
C TYR A 458 -1.29 -5.53 20.01
N PRO A 459 -2.04 -4.44 19.79
CA PRO A 459 -3.48 -4.45 20.05
C PRO A 459 -4.18 -5.44 19.13
N GLY A 460 -5.03 -6.30 19.71
CA GLY A 460 -5.73 -7.36 18.99
C GLY A 460 -5.31 -8.78 19.39
N TRP A 461 -4.35 -8.95 20.31
CA TRP A 461 -4.14 -10.25 20.94
C TRP A 461 -5.22 -10.56 21.96
N HIS A 462 -5.75 -11.78 21.87
CA HIS A 462 -6.69 -12.37 22.81
C HIS A 462 -6.17 -13.74 23.22
N ALA A 463 -6.42 -14.13 24.47
CA ALA A 463 -5.94 -15.38 25.02
C ALA A 463 -7.11 -16.19 25.58
N TRP A 464 -7.09 -17.51 25.38
CA TRP A 464 -8.06 -18.44 25.95
C TRP A 464 -7.35 -19.63 26.57
N VAL A 465 -7.76 -20.02 27.77
CA VAL A 465 -7.37 -21.28 28.40
C VAL A 465 -8.59 -22.20 28.39
N ASP A 466 -8.48 -23.32 27.68
CA ASP A 466 -9.58 -24.30 27.52
C ASP A 466 -10.93 -23.68 27.12
N GLY A 467 -10.86 -22.67 26.25
CA GLY A 467 -12.04 -21.96 25.73
C GLY A 467 -12.54 -20.80 26.59
N ARG A 468 -11.97 -20.56 27.78
CA ARG A 468 -12.28 -19.38 28.61
C ARG A 468 -11.30 -18.26 28.32
N GLU A 469 -11.81 -17.07 28.01
CA GLU A 469 -10.95 -15.91 27.73
C GLU A 469 -10.22 -15.48 29.02
N VAL A 470 -8.91 -15.28 28.89
CA VAL A 470 -8.03 -14.80 29.96
C VAL A 470 -7.37 -13.49 29.55
N ARG A 471 -6.98 -12.70 30.54
CA ARG A 471 -6.42 -11.37 30.30
C ARG A 471 -5.00 -11.49 29.73
N VAL A 472 -4.79 -10.85 28.59
CA VAL A 472 -3.44 -10.55 28.10
C VAL A 472 -2.90 -9.35 28.87
N SER A 473 -1.74 -9.55 29.50
CA SER A 473 -0.96 -8.52 30.19
C SER A 473 0.40 -8.38 29.50
N ARG A 474 1.23 -7.47 30.02
CA ARG A 474 2.56 -7.19 29.48
C ARG A 474 3.66 -7.28 30.50
N TYR A 475 4.83 -7.68 30.04
CA TYR A 475 6.10 -7.57 30.75
C TYR A 475 7.15 -6.92 29.84
N TYR A 476 8.28 -6.51 30.42
CA TYR A 476 9.35 -5.83 29.69
C TYR A 476 10.65 -6.60 29.91
N PRO A 477 11.22 -7.24 28.87
CA PRO A 477 12.49 -7.94 28.97
C PRO A 477 13.62 -6.96 29.25
N ASN A 478 14.68 -7.43 29.91
CA ASN A 478 15.83 -6.61 30.28
C ASN A 478 16.84 -6.54 29.13
N ILE A 479 16.44 -5.85 28.06
CA ILE A 479 17.31 -5.68 26.90
C ILE A 479 18.10 -4.39 27.09
N PRO A 480 19.45 -4.44 27.14
CA PRO A 480 20.30 -3.25 27.09
C PRO A 480 20.21 -2.66 25.68
N SER A 481 19.10 -2.02 25.38
CA SER A 481 18.80 -1.52 24.06
C SER A 481 19.56 -0.21 23.86
N PHE A 482 20.43 -0.21 22.88
CA PHE A 482 20.89 0.98 22.18
C PHE A 482 20.28 0.85 20.80
N VAL A 483 19.29 1.67 20.48
CA VAL A 483 18.62 1.63 19.18
C VAL A 483 18.94 2.91 18.45
N LEU A 484 19.65 2.79 17.33
CA LEU A 484 19.80 3.90 16.40
C LEU A 484 18.51 4.02 15.56
N VAL A 485 17.89 5.21 15.61
CA VAL A 485 16.76 5.57 14.76
C VAL A 485 17.28 6.56 13.72
N PRO A 486 17.34 6.18 12.43
CA PRO A 486 17.79 7.07 11.37
C PRO A 486 17.02 8.40 11.39
N GLY A 487 17.72 9.51 11.57
CA GLY A 487 17.14 10.86 11.62
C GLY A 487 16.59 11.31 12.98
N ASP A 488 16.37 10.40 13.94
CA ASP A 488 15.85 10.72 15.28
C ASP A 488 16.86 10.47 16.42
N GLY A 489 18.06 9.96 16.11
CA GLY A 489 19.16 9.78 17.06
C GLY A 489 19.17 8.39 17.71
N THR A 490 19.63 8.31 18.97
CA THR A 490 19.79 7.04 19.70
C THR A 490 18.80 6.96 20.85
N LEU A 491 18.16 5.81 21.01
CA LEU A 491 17.33 5.47 22.16
C LEU A 491 18.02 4.46 23.05
N THR A 492 18.16 4.80 24.33
CA THR A 492 18.73 3.94 25.39
C THR A 492 17.62 3.43 26.32
N ASN A 493 17.82 2.24 26.91
CA ASN A 493 16.88 1.64 27.89
C ASN A 493 15.42 1.52 27.40
N TYR A 494 15.28 1.29 26.12
CA TYR A 494 14.05 1.04 25.43
C TYR A 494 13.39 -0.28 25.90
N LYS A 495 12.09 -0.20 26.22
CA LYS A 495 11.29 -1.28 26.80
C LYS A 495 10.34 -1.88 25.78
N ILE A 496 10.46 -3.18 25.51
CA ILE A 496 9.55 -3.91 24.61
C ILE A 496 8.38 -4.51 25.40
N PRO A 497 7.11 -4.21 25.09
CA PRO A 497 5.99 -4.83 25.78
C PRO A 497 5.76 -6.25 25.23
N PHE A 498 6.31 -7.27 25.89
CA PHE A 498 6.05 -8.67 25.58
C PHE A 498 4.84 -9.21 26.33
N ILE A 499 4.23 -10.26 25.81
CA ILE A 499 2.97 -10.82 26.33
C ILE A 499 3.22 -11.62 27.62
N ARG A 500 2.42 -11.33 28.64
CA ARG A 500 2.32 -12.09 29.90
C ARG A 500 0.87 -12.54 30.11
N ILE A 501 0.66 -13.80 30.46
CA ILE A 501 -0.68 -14.35 30.71
C ILE A 501 -0.64 -15.14 32.01
N ASP A 502 -1.51 -14.79 32.94
CA ASP A 502 -1.73 -15.57 34.16
C ASP A 502 -2.68 -16.73 33.82
N VAL A 503 -2.28 -17.96 34.16
CA VAL A 503 -2.95 -19.20 33.77
C VAL A 503 -3.20 -20.12 34.98
N PRO A 504 -4.27 -20.93 34.97
CA PRO A 504 -4.56 -21.84 36.08
C PRO A 504 -3.54 -22.99 36.19
N GLY A 505 -3.39 -23.53 37.39
CA GLY A 505 -2.64 -24.77 37.62
C GLY A 505 -3.36 -26.01 37.07
N GLY A 506 -2.59 -26.99 36.62
CA GLY A 506 -3.05 -28.20 35.94
C GLY A 506 -2.50 -28.33 34.53
N GLU A 507 -3.05 -29.28 33.78
CA GLU A 507 -2.77 -29.50 32.36
C GLU A 507 -3.82 -28.79 31.51
N HIS A 508 -3.37 -27.89 30.64
CA HIS A 508 -4.26 -26.97 29.93
C HIS A 508 -3.72 -26.60 28.54
N VAL A 509 -4.62 -26.10 27.69
CA VAL A 509 -4.27 -25.52 26.40
C VAL A 509 -4.53 -24.02 26.40
N LEU A 510 -3.45 -23.24 26.36
CA LEU A 510 -3.49 -21.81 26.11
C LEU A 510 -3.47 -21.54 24.60
N LYS A 511 -4.43 -20.76 24.12
CA LYS A 511 -4.50 -20.28 22.73
C LYS A 511 -4.42 -18.77 22.73
N LEU A 512 -3.40 -18.20 22.10
CA LEU A 512 -3.36 -16.78 21.74
C LEU A 512 -3.80 -16.62 20.29
N ARG A 513 -4.72 -15.69 20.00
CA ARG A 513 -5.10 -15.33 18.64
C ARG A 513 -4.99 -13.83 18.44
N TYR A 514 -4.41 -13.46 17.30
CA TYR A 514 -4.34 -12.08 16.87
C TYR A 514 -5.49 -11.78 15.90
N ARG A 515 -6.36 -10.85 16.30
CA ARG A 515 -7.39 -10.31 15.43
C ARG A 515 -7.61 -8.84 15.76
N LEU A 516 -7.11 -7.97 14.90
CA LEU A 516 -7.41 -6.54 14.99
C LEU A 516 -8.51 -6.20 13.99
N SER A 517 -9.66 -5.75 14.50
CA SER A 517 -10.67 -5.08 13.69
C SER A 517 -10.98 -3.72 14.32
N THR A 518 -11.11 -2.70 13.47
CA THR A 518 -11.40 -1.35 13.89
C THR A 518 -12.51 -0.74 13.04
N VAL A 519 -13.10 0.35 13.53
CA VAL A 519 -14.07 1.16 12.77
C VAL A 519 -13.48 1.64 11.43
N GLY A 520 -12.15 1.73 11.31
CA GLY A 520 -11.47 2.05 10.06
C GLY A 520 -11.71 1.04 8.95
N ASP A 521 -11.85 -0.24 9.28
CA ASP A 521 -12.16 -1.29 8.30
C ASP A 521 -13.55 -1.07 7.71
N THR A 522 -14.52 -0.77 8.57
CA THR A 522 -15.90 -0.47 8.18
C THR A 522 -15.99 0.79 7.31
N ILE A 523 -15.30 1.87 7.71
CA ILE A 523 -15.28 3.12 6.94
C ILE A 523 -14.65 2.90 5.57
N THR A 524 -13.56 2.14 5.50
CA THR A 524 -12.89 1.79 4.23
C THR A 524 -13.79 0.98 3.33
N LEU A 525 -14.46 -0.04 3.87
CA LEU A 525 -15.39 -0.88 3.12
C LEU A 525 -16.55 -0.04 2.56
N ILE A 526 -17.18 0.80 3.39
CA ILE A 526 -18.27 1.70 2.95
C ILE A 526 -17.77 2.63 1.84
N SER A 527 -16.56 3.18 1.98
CA SER A 527 -15.96 4.09 0.99
C SER A 527 -15.67 3.38 -0.33
N ALA A 528 -15.17 2.14 -0.28
CA ALA A 528 -14.94 1.31 -1.45
C ALA A 528 -16.26 0.95 -2.16
N VAL A 529 -17.28 0.55 -1.40
CA VAL A 529 -18.63 0.26 -1.93
C VAL A 529 -19.25 1.50 -2.57
N ALA A 530 -19.16 2.66 -1.91
CA ALA A 530 -19.66 3.92 -2.45
C ALA A 530 -18.94 4.30 -3.76
N LEU A 531 -17.62 4.13 -3.81
CA LEU A 531 -16.84 4.39 -5.03
C LEU A 531 -17.23 3.43 -6.16
N ALA A 532 -17.38 2.13 -5.87
CA ALA A 532 -17.83 1.15 -6.84
C ALA A 532 -19.25 1.45 -7.35
N ALA A 533 -20.17 1.79 -6.45
CA ALA A 533 -21.53 2.18 -6.79
C ALA A 533 -21.54 3.43 -7.68
N LEU A 534 -20.71 4.45 -7.39
CA LEU A 534 -20.57 5.64 -8.24
C LEU A 534 -20.07 5.29 -9.64
N ILE A 535 -19.10 4.38 -9.77
CA ILE A 535 -18.62 3.90 -11.07
C ILE A 535 -19.76 3.20 -11.83
N VAL A 536 -20.51 2.30 -11.18
CA VAL A 536 -21.63 1.59 -11.80
C VAL A 536 -22.78 2.53 -12.18
N LEU A 537 -23.16 3.45 -11.30
CA LEU A 537 -24.21 4.45 -11.55
C LEU A 537 -23.83 5.38 -12.71
N SER A 538 -22.56 5.82 -12.77
CA SER A 538 -22.07 6.62 -13.91
C SER A 538 -22.19 5.87 -15.24
N TYR A 539 -21.97 4.55 -15.21
CA TYR A 539 -22.11 3.68 -16.37
C TYR A 539 -23.58 3.50 -16.77
N LEU A 540 -24.49 3.29 -15.81
CA LEU A 540 -25.92 3.14 -16.06
C LEU A 540 -26.55 4.43 -16.59
N MET A 541 -26.19 5.59 -16.03
CA MET A 541 -26.65 6.89 -16.53
C MET A 541 -26.24 7.13 -17.98
N GLN A 542 -25.06 6.68 -18.42
CA GLN A 542 -24.65 6.80 -19.83
C GLN A 542 -25.56 6.03 -20.79
N ARG A 543 -26.03 4.84 -20.39
CA ARG A 543 -26.99 4.08 -21.20
C ARG A 543 -28.32 4.80 -21.32
N VAL A 544 -28.81 5.37 -20.23
CA VAL A 544 -30.09 6.10 -20.20
C VAL A 544 -30.01 7.38 -21.04
N ILE A 545 -28.94 8.18 -20.89
CA ILE A 545 -28.75 9.42 -21.66
C ILE A 545 -28.66 9.11 -23.16
N ARG A 546 -27.86 8.12 -23.57
CA ARG A 546 -27.79 7.70 -24.98
C ARG A 546 -29.11 7.19 -25.52
N GLY A 547 -29.86 6.41 -24.71
CA GLY A 547 -31.19 5.95 -25.08
C GLY A 547 -32.16 7.12 -25.30
N ALA A 548 -32.12 8.13 -24.44
CA ALA A 548 -32.94 9.33 -24.57
C ALA A 548 -32.56 10.20 -25.79
N GLU A 549 -31.25 10.35 -26.08
CA GLU A 549 -30.78 11.05 -27.28
C GLU A 549 -31.18 10.33 -28.57
N LEU A 550 -31.09 8.99 -28.59
CA LEU A 550 -31.55 8.17 -29.72
C LEU A 550 -33.07 8.31 -29.92
N LEU A 551 -33.87 8.25 -28.85
CA LEU A 551 -35.32 8.46 -28.92
C LEU A 551 -35.68 9.86 -29.42
N ARG A 552 -34.97 10.89 -28.96
CA ARG A 552 -35.19 12.28 -29.39
C ARG A 552 -34.82 12.50 -30.86
N SER A 553 -33.68 11.98 -31.30
CA SER A 553 -33.27 12.04 -32.71
C SER A 553 -34.20 11.23 -33.63
N GLY A 554 -34.78 10.13 -33.12
CA GLY A 554 -35.81 9.35 -33.82
C GLY A 554 -37.12 10.12 -34.00
N HIS A 555 -37.58 10.84 -32.96
CA HIS A 555 -38.75 11.74 -33.06
C HIS A 555 -38.49 12.91 -34.03
N GLU A 556 -37.34 13.57 -33.96
CA GLU A 556 -36.99 14.68 -34.88
C GLU A 556 -36.84 14.21 -36.34
N ALA A 557 -36.45 12.95 -36.59
CA ALA A 557 -36.42 12.36 -37.92
C ALA A 557 -37.81 11.95 -38.43
N GLN A 558 -38.75 11.65 -37.54
CA GLN A 558 -40.13 11.28 -37.86
C GLN A 558 -40.97 12.52 -38.22
N ASP A 559 -40.73 13.65 -37.55
CA ASP A 559 -41.34 14.96 -37.85
C ASP A 559 -40.83 15.62 -39.15
N ARG A 560 -39.74 15.09 -39.74
CA ARG A 560 -39.17 15.58 -41.01
C ARG A 560 -39.55 14.75 -42.24
N ARG A 561 -40.43 13.75 -42.13
CA ARG A 561 -40.99 13.08 -43.31
C ARG A 561 -41.96 14.04 -44.02
N PRO A 562 -41.80 14.31 -45.33
CA PRO A 562 -42.77 15.13 -46.06
C PRO A 562 -44.11 14.40 -46.13
N ASN A 563 -45.21 15.11 -45.87
CA ASN A 563 -46.56 14.65 -46.20
C ASN A 563 -46.63 14.38 -47.71
N SER A 564 -46.57 13.11 -48.11
CA SER A 564 -46.86 12.67 -49.46
C SER A 564 -48.37 12.71 -49.71
N ALA A 565 -48.91 13.91 -49.92
CA ALA A 565 -50.30 14.11 -50.33
C ALA A 565 -50.46 15.41 -51.14
N SER A 566 -49.68 15.58 -52.20
CA SER A 566 -49.99 16.53 -53.28
C SER A 566 -49.14 16.26 -54.53
N ALA A 567 -49.51 15.25 -55.31
CA ALA A 567 -49.09 15.13 -56.70
C ALA A 567 -50.16 14.36 -57.48
N LEU A 568 -51.12 15.11 -58.03
CA LEU A 568 -51.91 14.67 -59.18
C LEU A 568 -51.29 15.33 -60.42
N PRO A 569 -50.95 14.57 -61.48
CA PRO A 569 -50.56 15.15 -62.76
C PRO A 569 -51.81 15.45 -63.60
N ASN A 570 -51.88 16.65 -64.15
CA ASN A 570 -52.80 17.01 -65.23
C ASN A 570 -52.37 16.29 -66.52
N LEU A 571 -53.32 15.59 -67.14
CA LEU A 571 -53.26 15.12 -68.52
C LEU A 571 -53.81 16.21 -69.45
N CYS A 572 -52.95 16.72 -70.34
CA CYS A 572 -53.22 16.92 -71.76
C CYS A 572 -52.03 16.34 -72.53
#